data_AF-A0A2Z5X5S3-F1
#
_entry.id   AF-A0A2Z5X5S3-F1
#
_cell.length_a   1.000
_cell.length_b   1.000
_cell.length_c   1.000
_cell.angle_alpha   90.00
_cell.angle_beta   90.00
_cell.angle_gamma   90.00
#
_symmetry.space_group_name_H-M   'P 1'
#
loop_
_entity.id
_entity.type
_entity.pdbx_description
1 polymer ?
#
loop_
_entity_poly.entity_id
_entity_poly.type
_entity_poly.pdbx_seq_one_letter_code
_entity_poly.pdbx_strand_id
1 'polypeptide(L)'
;MINMKDFFRNSNLLDCLALRQLSHIKGNWELIWDHENEEYESEENSYAEEVNQLIEELGLVEPPEKYHVNEDGLAEYVIANLNWEINKVNGRWVGAEYALILEQGGFHDIDETNLILAAAGRIKAAMDRNQNHFDDMEQSHQKMLADVIAIILYHRKSP
;
A
#
# COMPACT_ATOMS: atom_id res chain seq x y z
N MET A 1 -2.06 -10.04 -17.67
CA MET A 1 -1.25 -10.12 -16.44
C MET A 1 -0.73 -8.73 -16.18
N ILE A 2 -0.94 -8.19 -14.99
CA ILE A 2 -0.47 -6.87 -14.61
C ILE A 2 1.05 -6.96 -14.42
N ASN A 3 1.83 -6.14 -15.15
CA ASN A 3 3.26 -6.06 -14.88
C ASN A 3 3.47 -5.10 -13.69
N MET A 4 3.67 -5.67 -12.50
CA MET A 4 3.76 -4.90 -11.27
C MET A 4 5.03 -4.05 -11.20
N LYS A 5 6.14 -4.54 -11.76
CA LYS A 5 7.37 -3.74 -11.88
C LYS A 5 7.17 -2.51 -12.73
N ASP A 6 6.53 -2.66 -13.89
CA ASP A 6 6.23 -1.51 -14.77
C ASP A 6 5.34 -0.46 -14.11
N PHE A 7 4.48 -0.87 -13.18
CA PHE A 7 3.61 0.05 -12.46
C PHE A 7 4.37 0.95 -11.48
N PHE A 8 5.42 0.42 -10.84
CA PHE A 8 6.18 1.15 -9.81
C PHE A 8 7.53 1.69 -10.28
N ARG A 9 8.09 1.16 -11.37
CA ARG A 9 9.47 1.44 -11.80
C ARG A 9 9.79 2.94 -11.82
N ASN A 10 10.91 3.32 -11.24
CA ASN A 10 11.43 4.69 -11.33
C ASN A 10 10.38 5.79 -11.00
N SER A 11 9.48 5.49 -10.05
CA SER A 11 8.51 6.46 -9.56
C SER A 11 9.18 7.62 -8.82
N ASN A 12 8.75 8.85 -9.11
CA ASN A 12 9.22 10.07 -8.44
C ASN A 12 8.39 10.43 -7.20
N LEU A 13 7.29 9.71 -6.97
CA LEU A 13 6.31 10.03 -5.93
C LEU A 13 6.20 8.94 -4.87
N LEU A 14 6.57 7.69 -5.18
CA LEU A 14 6.39 6.56 -4.28
C LEU A 14 7.10 6.76 -2.94
N ASP A 15 8.36 7.16 -2.96
CA ASP A 15 9.15 7.40 -1.75
C ASP A 15 8.58 8.57 -0.92
N CYS A 16 8.24 9.67 -1.58
CA CYS A 16 7.74 10.90 -0.98
C CYS A 16 6.36 10.70 -0.34
N LEU A 17 5.51 9.87 -0.96
CA LEU A 17 4.15 9.61 -0.51
C LEU A 17 4.06 8.42 0.44
N ALA A 18 4.84 7.37 0.27
CA ALA A 18 4.80 6.18 1.13
C ALA A 18 5.95 6.18 2.16
N LEU A 19 7.20 6.05 1.71
CA LEU A 19 8.33 5.74 2.59
C LEU A 19 8.70 6.89 3.53
N ARG A 20 8.56 8.14 3.09
CA ARG A 20 8.83 9.32 3.93
C ARG A 20 7.96 9.34 5.19
N GLN A 21 6.78 8.74 5.16
CA GLN A 21 5.92 8.60 6.35
C GLN A 21 6.61 7.77 7.45
N LEU A 22 7.47 6.83 7.05
CA LEU A 22 8.22 5.92 7.90
C LEU A 22 9.67 6.38 8.15
N SER A 23 10.02 7.62 7.76
CA SER A 23 11.37 8.18 7.91
C SER A 23 11.89 8.23 9.35
N HIS A 24 10.99 8.14 10.33
CA HIS A 24 11.30 8.07 11.76
C HIS A 24 11.74 6.68 12.22
N ILE A 25 11.54 5.64 11.40
CA ILE A 25 11.96 4.25 11.64
C ILE A 25 13.23 3.95 10.86
N LYS A 26 13.20 4.20 9.54
CA LYS A 26 14.35 4.06 8.64
C LYS A 26 14.61 5.39 7.93
N GLY A 27 15.80 5.94 8.15
CA GLY A 27 16.12 7.33 7.79
C GLY A 27 16.39 7.56 6.30
N ASN A 28 16.80 6.53 5.57
CA ASN A 28 17.06 6.59 4.12
C ASN A 28 15.77 6.17 3.39
N TRP A 29 14.81 7.08 3.30
CA TRP A 29 13.48 6.78 2.77
C TRP A 29 13.38 6.99 1.26
N GLU A 30 14.35 7.69 0.67
CA GLU A 30 14.46 7.92 -0.78
C GLU A 30 14.66 6.60 -1.54
N LEU A 31 14.10 6.53 -2.75
CA LEU A 31 14.25 5.38 -3.63
C LEU A 31 15.06 5.75 -4.87
N ILE A 32 16.05 4.92 -5.21
CA ILE A 32 16.85 5.02 -6.43
C ILE A 32 16.59 3.78 -7.28
N TRP A 33 16.21 3.96 -8.54
CA TRP A 33 15.93 2.85 -9.44
C TRP A 33 17.20 2.37 -10.15
N ASP A 34 17.52 1.09 -9.98
CA ASP A 34 18.57 0.41 -10.72
C ASP A 34 18.05 -0.04 -12.09
N HIS A 35 18.54 0.60 -13.15
CA HIS A 35 18.16 0.27 -14.52
C HIS A 35 18.72 -1.06 -15.03
N GLU A 36 19.78 -1.60 -14.42
CA GLU A 36 20.37 -2.88 -14.81
C GLU A 36 19.61 -4.06 -14.17
N ASN A 37 19.26 -3.94 -12.88
CA ASN A 37 18.56 -4.98 -12.13
C ASN A 37 17.02 -4.87 -12.18
N GLU A 38 16.49 -3.76 -12.71
CA GLU A 38 15.05 -3.46 -12.77
C GLU A 38 14.37 -3.56 -11.40
N GLU A 39 15.01 -2.96 -10.39
CA GLU A 39 14.54 -2.88 -9.00
C GLU A 39 15.06 -1.62 -8.31
N TYR A 40 14.57 -1.32 -7.11
CA TYR A 40 15.13 -0.23 -6.31
C TYR A 40 16.43 -0.65 -5.61
N GLU A 41 17.44 0.22 -5.62
CA GLU A 41 18.73 -0.03 -4.97
C GLU A 41 18.54 -0.26 -3.46
N SER A 42 18.98 -1.43 -2.97
CA SER A 42 18.86 -1.77 -1.55
C SER A 42 19.97 -1.10 -0.74
N GLU A 43 19.60 -0.29 0.23
CA GLU A 43 20.51 0.45 1.10
C GLU A 43 20.30 0.10 2.58
N GLU A 44 21.35 0.25 3.39
CA GLU A 44 21.22 0.15 4.85
C GLU A 44 20.27 1.24 5.37
N ASN A 45 19.45 0.93 6.38
CA ASN A 45 18.51 1.87 6.98
C ASN A 45 17.50 2.46 5.97
N SER A 46 17.16 1.68 4.93
CA SER A 46 16.14 1.97 3.91
C SER A 46 15.07 0.87 3.83
N TYR A 47 13.90 1.22 3.31
CA TYR A 47 12.82 0.28 2.98
C TYR A 47 12.88 -0.24 1.52
N ALA A 48 13.91 0.10 0.75
CA ALA A 48 13.99 -0.25 -0.67
C ALA A 48 13.90 -1.76 -0.94
N GLU A 49 14.57 -2.59 -0.12
CA GLU A 49 14.49 -4.05 -0.26
C GLU A 49 13.06 -4.57 0.03
N GLU A 50 12.42 -4.08 1.09
CA GLU A 50 11.04 -4.48 1.41
C GLU A 50 10.03 -4.00 0.36
N VAL A 51 10.29 -2.86 -0.30
CA VAL A 51 9.49 -2.40 -1.44
C VAL A 51 9.64 -3.36 -2.62
N ASN A 52 10.86 -3.78 -2.96
CA ASN A 52 11.08 -4.74 -4.05
C ASN A 52 10.35 -6.06 -3.77
N GLN A 53 10.45 -6.58 -2.54
CA GLN A 53 9.74 -7.78 -2.11
C GLN A 53 8.21 -7.61 -2.24
N LEU A 54 7.67 -6.48 -1.77
CA LEU A 54 6.25 -6.18 -1.88
C LEU A 54 5.78 -6.08 -3.35
N ILE A 55 6.58 -5.48 -4.24
CA ILE A 55 6.27 -5.39 -5.68
C ILE A 55 6.15 -6.80 -6.29
N GLU A 56 7.08 -7.71 -5.96
CA GLU A 56 7.02 -9.10 -6.41
C GLU A 56 5.78 -9.80 -5.87
N GLU A 57 5.49 -9.69 -4.56
CA GLU A 57 4.30 -10.28 -3.94
C GLU A 57 2.99 -9.79 -4.57
N LEU A 58 2.88 -8.48 -4.81
CA LEU A 58 1.74 -7.89 -5.51
C LEU A 58 1.57 -8.44 -6.93
N GLY A 59 2.67 -8.81 -7.59
CA GLY A 59 2.65 -9.47 -8.90
C GLY A 59 2.14 -10.92 -8.86
N LEU A 60 2.13 -11.56 -7.69
CA LEU A 60 1.74 -12.97 -7.51
C LEU A 60 0.28 -13.15 -7.05
N VAL A 61 -0.36 -12.11 -6.52
CA VAL A 61 -1.73 -12.18 -6.01
C VAL A 61 -2.77 -11.88 -7.11
N GLU A 62 -3.91 -12.56 -7.04
CA GLU A 62 -5.09 -12.23 -7.84
C GLU A 62 -5.82 -11.05 -7.19
N PRO A 63 -5.93 -9.88 -7.86
CA PRO A 63 -6.60 -8.73 -7.26
C PRO A 63 -8.09 -9.01 -7.06
N PRO A 64 -8.69 -8.54 -5.96
CA PRO A 64 -10.12 -8.70 -5.73
C PRO A 64 -10.94 -7.97 -6.81
N GLU A 65 -12.11 -8.52 -7.18
CA GLU A 65 -13.02 -7.85 -8.13
C GLU A 65 -13.43 -6.45 -7.65
N LYS A 66 -13.57 -6.29 -6.32
CA LYS A 66 -13.91 -5.03 -5.67
C LYS A 66 -12.82 -4.68 -4.67
N TYR A 67 -12.01 -3.68 -5.02
CA TYR A 67 -10.84 -3.27 -4.22
C TYR A 67 -11.16 -2.78 -2.80
N HIS A 68 -12.40 -2.40 -2.50
CA HIS A 68 -12.82 -2.01 -1.15
C HIS A 68 -13.12 -3.18 -0.22
N VAL A 69 -13.30 -4.42 -0.70
CA VAL A 69 -13.75 -5.54 0.16
C VAL A 69 -12.75 -5.84 1.27
N ASN A 70 -11.45 -5.84 0.95
CA ASN A 70 -10.42 -6.10 1.96
C ASN A 70 -10.23 -4.90 2.89
N GLU A 71 -10.39 -3.68 2.39
CA GLU A 71 -10.39 -2.46 3.23
C GLU A 71 -11.58 -2.43 4.20
N ASP A 72 -12.75 -2.87 3.74
CA ASP A 72 -13.95 -2.99 4.55
C ASP A 72 -13.77 -4.02 5.67
N GLY A 73 -13.13 -5.15 5.39
CA GLY A 73 -12.80 -6.15 6.40
C GLY A 73 -11.91 -5.60 7.52
N LEU A 74 -10.92 -4.76 7.18
CA LEU A 74 -10.06 -4.09 8.15
C LEU A 74 -10.86 -3.09 9.01
N ALA A 75 -11.76 -2.32 8.41
CA ALA A 75 -12.62 -1.39 9.15
C ALA A 75 -13.61 -2.13 10.07
N GLU A 76 -14.21 -3.21 9.59
CA GLU A 76 -15.11 -4.07 10.38
C GLU A 76 -14.38 -4.69 11.58
N TYR A 77 -13.12 -5.09 11.41
CA TYR A 77 -12.28 -5.57 12.49
C TYR A 77 -12.12 -4.52 13.59
N VAL A 78 -11.81 -3.27 13.22
CA VAL A 78 -11.61 -2.16 14.15
C VAL A 78 -12.89 -1.86 14.94
N ILE A 79 -14.06 -1.91 14.30
CA ILE A 79 -15.35 -1.79 14.99
C ILE A 79 -15.52 -2.93 16.00
N ALA A 80 -15.35 -4.17 15.55
CA ALA A 80 -15.66 -5.35 16.36
C ALA A 80 -14.71 -5.55 17.55
N ASN A 81 -13.44 -5.15 17.42
CA ASN A 81 -12.40 -5.50 18.40
C ASN A 81 -11.83 -4.29 19.14
N LEU A 82 -11.82 -3.10 18.52
CA LEU A 82 -11.31 -1.87 19.14
C LEU A 82 -12.44 -0.93 19.58
N ASN A 83 -13.70 -1.26 19.28
CA ASN A 83 -14.90 -0.47 19.61
C ASN A 83 -14.85 0.97 19.08
N TRP A 84 -14.26 1.19 17.90
CA TRP A 84 -14.26 2.52 17.30
C TRP A 84 -15.66 2.89 16.80
N GLU A 85 -16.03 4.15 17.01
CA GLU A 85 -17.28 4.74 16.53
C GLU A 85 -17.14 5.21 15.07
N ILE A 86 -16.90 4.25 14.17
CA ILE A 86 -16.83 4.49 12.72
C ILE A 86 -18.00 3.82 12.00
N ASN A 87 -18.41 4.39 10.87
CA ASN A 87 -19.49 3.83 10.06
C ASN A 87 -19.30 4.16 8.57
N LYS A 88 -19.92 3.37 7.69
CA LYS A 88 -19.84 3.58 6.24
C LYS A 88 -20.99 4.47 5.75
N VAL A 89 -20.67 5.63 5.17
CA VAL A 89 -21.62 6.60 4.59
C VAL A 89 -21.29 6.83 3.13
N ASN A 90 -22.24 6.59 2.23
CA ASN A 90 -22.08 6.77 0.78
C ASN A 90 -20.81 6.07 0.22
N GLY A 91 -20.52 4.88 0.73
CA GLY A 91 -19.35 4.10 0.30
C GLY A 91 -18.03 4.47 0.96
N ARG A 92 -17.99 5.44 1.89
CA ARG A 92 -16.78 5.88 2.59
C ARG A 92 -16.89 5.65 4.10
N TRP A 93 -15.81 5.22 4.73
CA TRP A 93 -15.74 5.14 6.18
C TRP A 93 -15.58 6.54 6.77
N VAL A 94 -16.38 6.86 7.78
CA VAL A 94 -16.37 8.13 8.51
C VAL A 94 -16.22 7.88 10.01
N GLY A 95 -15.74 8.88 10.74
CA GLY A 95 -15.50 8.82 12.19
C GLY A 95 -14.00 8.81 12.55
N ALA A 96 -13.14 8.41 11.61
CA ALA A 96 -11.67 8.50 11.74
C ALA A 96 -11.02 8.67 10.35
N GLU A 97 -9.75 9.06 10.34
CA GLU A 97 -8.95 9.10 9.11
C GLU A 97 -8.79 7.71 8.51
N TYR A 98 -8.94 7.59 7.19
CA TYR A 98 -9.03 6.28 6.56
C TYR A 98 -7.75 5.46 6.69
N ALA A 99 -6.58 6.10 6.55
CA ALA A 99 -5.29 5.46 6.78
C ALA A 99 -5.17 4.90 8.22
N LEU A 100 -5.65 5.63 9.24
CA LEU A 100 -5.63 5.15 10.63
C LEU A 100 -6.55 3.95 10.83
N ILE A 101 -7.71 3.90 10.16
CA ILE A 101 -8.60 2.73 10.21
C ILE A 101 -7.88 1.50 9.64
N LEU A 102 -7.23 1.65 8.48
CA LEU A 102 -6.52 0.54 7.82
C LEU A 102 -5.31 0.07 8.63
N GLU A 103 -4.51 1.00 9.16
CA GLU A 103 -3.36 0.72 10.02
C GLU A 103 -3.80 -0.07 11.26
N GLN A 104 -4.80 0.42 11.98
CA GLN A 104 -5.26 -0.23 13.21
C GLN A 104 -5.94 -1.58 12.93
N GLY A 105 -6.62 -1.71 11.79
CA GLY A 105 -7.16 -2.98 11.30
C GLY A 105 -6.07 -4.00 10.95
N GLY A 106 -4.91 -3.52 10.49
CA GLY A 106 -3.78 -4.35 10.05
C GLY A 106 -3.09 -5.12 11.16
N PHE A 107 -3.27 -4.77 12.45
CA PHE A 107 -2.54 -5.44 13.55
C PHE A 107 -2.92 -6.91 13.75
N HIS A 108 -4.05 -7.34 13.19
CA HIS A 108 -4.50 -8.73 13.20
C HIS A 108 -4.67 -9.29 11.78
N ASP A 109 -4.19 -8.56 10.78
CA ASP A 109 -4.14 -9.01 9.40
C ASP A 109 -2.91 -9.92 9.24
N ILE A 110 -3.12 -11.23 9.34
CA ILE A 110 -2.05 -12.22 9.29
C ILE A 110 -1.35 -12.12 7.92
N ASP A 111 -0.03 -11.92 7.96
CA ASP A 111 0.84 -11.71 6.79
C ASP A 111 0.33 -10.57 5.88
N GLU A 112 -0.32 -9.56 6.49
CA GLU A 112 -0.87 -8.38 5.81
C GLU A 112 -1.77 -8.72 4.61
N THR A 113 -2.42 -9.88 4.62
CA THR A 113 -3.15 -10.43 3.47
C THR A 113 -4.22 -9.48 2.95
N ASN A 114 -5.01 -8.86 3.83
CA ASN A 114 -6.04 -7.91 3.41
C ASN A 114 -5.44 -6.61 2.88
N LEU A 115 -4.37 -6.11 3.49
CA LEU A 115 -3.67 -4.93 2.99
C LEU A 115 -3.05 -5.16 1.61
N ILE A 116 -2.41 -6.31 1.38
CA ILE A 116 -1.85 -6.70 0.07
C ILE A 116 -2.97 -6.78 -0.98
N LEU A 117 -4.09 -7.42 -0.67
CA LEU A 117 -5.24 -7.51 -1.59
C LEU A 117 -5.89 -6.14 -1.84
N ALA A 118 -5.94 -5.26 -0.84
CA ALA A 118 -6.41 -3.89 -1.02
C ALA A 118 -5.50 -3.10 -1.98
N ALA A 119 -4.17 -3.20 -1.80
CA ALA A 119 -3.20 -2.59 -2.69
C ALA A 119 -3.34 -3.13 -4.13
N ALA A 120 -3.35 -4.46 -4.30
CA ALA A 120 -3.52 -5.11 -5.61
C ALA A 120 -4.83 -4.68 -6.30
N GLY A 121 -5.92 -4.61 -5.55
CA GLY A 121 -7.22 -4.14 -6.05
C GLY A 121 -7.17 -2.69 -6.54
N ARG A 122 -6.47 -1.79 -5.82
CA ARG A 122 -6.30 -0.39 -6.22
C ARG A 122 -5.47 -0.26 -7.49
N ILE A 123 -4.40 -1.04 -7.62
CA ILE A 123 -3.55 -1.06 -8.81
C ILE A 123 -4.35 -1.55 -10.01
N LYS A 124 -5.09 -2.66 -9.87
CA LYS A 124 -6.01 -3.14 -10.92
C LYS A 124 -7.02 -2.06 -11.32
N ALA A 125 -7.63 -1.40 -10.35
CA ALA A 125 -8.60 -0.34 -10.61
C ALA A 125 -7.98 0.88 -11.35
N ALA A 126 -6.71 1.20 -11.09
CA ALA A 126 -5.96 2.23 -11.82
C ALA A 126 -5.70 1.81 -13.27
N MET A 127 -5.22 0.58 -13.48
CA MET A 127 -4.94 0.04 -14.81
C MET A 127 -6.20 -0.12 -15.67
N ASP A 128 -7.32 -0.55 -15.08
CA ASP A 128 -8.63 -0.59 -15.75
C ASP A 128 -9.08 0.80 -16.24
N ARG A 129 -8.50 1.87 -15.69
CA ARG A 129 -8.70 3.28 -16.08
C ARG A 129 -7.55 3.85 -16.92
N ASN A 130 -6.64 3.01 -17.42
CA ASN A 130 -5.44 3.38 -18.17
C ASN A 130 -4.43 4.24 -17.39
N GLN A 131 -4.44 4.18 -16.06
CA GLN A 131 -3.40 4.73 -15.20
C GLN A 131 -2.39 3.61 -14.96
N ASN A 132 -1.41 3.49 -15.86
CA ASN A 132 -0.55 2.31 -15.94
C ASN A 132 0.73 2.43 -15.10
N HIS A 133 0.89 3.54 -14.38
CA HIS A 133 2.03 3.82 -13.52
C HIS A 133 1.54 4.49 -12.24
N PHE A 134 2.25 4.26 -11.12
CA PHE A 134 1.92 4.85 -9.82
C PHE A 134 1.83 6.37 -9.91
N ASP A 135 2.77 7.01 -10.61
CA ASP A 135 2.80 8.48 -10.78
C ASP A 135 1.64 9.03 -11.62
N ASP A 136 1.00 8.19 -12.44
CA ASP A 136 -0.12 8.58 -13.31
C ASP A 136 -1.50 8.45 -12.62
N MET A 137 -1.52 7.92 -11.40
CA MET A 137 -2.76 7.68 -10.67
C MET A 137 -3.50 8.99 -10.34
N GLU A 138 -4.83 8.91 -10.28
CA GLU A 138 -5.63 9.99 -9.69
C GLU A 138 -5.18 10.22 -8.23
N GLN A 139 -4.99 11.49 -7.85
CA GLN A 139 -4.31 11.86 -6.61
C GLN A 139 -4.90 11.21 -5.35
N SER A 140 -6.24 11.15 -5.23
CA SER A 140 -6.85 10.52 -4.06
C SER A 140 -6.60 9.01 -4.02
N HIS A 141 -6.64 8.33 -5.16
CA HIS A 141 -6.30 6.91 -5.26
C HIS A 141 -4.81 6.65 -5.03
N GLN A 142 -3.93 7.51 -5.56
CA GLN A 142 -2.48 7.44 -5.40
C GLN A 142 -2.08 7.56 -3.93
N LYS A 143 -2.59 8.60 -3.24
CA LYS A 143 -2.33 8.82 -1.83
C LYS A 143 -2.78 7.62 -0.99
N MET A 144 -3.96 7.08 -1.28
CA MET A 144 -4.45 5.92 -0.56
C MET A 144 -3.63 4.66 -0.81
N LEU A 145 -3.18 4.42 -2.05
CA LEU A 145 -2.28 3.30 -2.33
C LEU A 145 -0.93 3.48 -1.60
N ALA A 146 -0.39 4.70 -1.59
CA ALA A 146 0.82 5.03 -0.84
C ALA A 146 0.67 4.77 0.67
N ASP A 147 -0.48 5.12 1.24
CA ASP A 147 -0.79 4.87 2.65
C ASP A 147 -0.88 3.38 2.93
N VAL A 148 -1.55 2.60 2.07
CA VAL A 148 -1.62 1.14 2.23
C VAL A 148 -0.21 0.52 2.15
N ILE A 149 0.63 0.96 1.20
CA ILE A 149 2.02 0.50 1.11
C ILE A 149 2.80 0.83 2.39
N ALA A 150 2.71 2.07 2.88
CA ALA A 150 3.38 2.46 4.12
C ALA A 150 2.90 1.63 5.32
N ILE A 151 1.60 1.33 5.40
CA ILE A 151 1.03 0.48 6.46
C ILE A 151 1.58 -0.95 6.34
N ILE A 152 1.61 -1.54 5.15
CA ILE A 152 2.19 -2.89 4.96
C ILE A 152 3.64 -2.91 5.45
N LEU A 153 4.46 -1.95 5.02
CA LEU A 153 5.87 -1.85 5.42
C LEU A 153 6.05 -1.61 6.92
N TYR A 154 5.13 -0.88 7.55
CA TYR A 154 5.13 -0.66 9.00
C TYR A 154 4.79 -1.93 9.80
N HIS A 155 3.83 -2.73 9.31
CA HIS A 155 3.38 -3.96 9.97
C HIS A 155 4.38 -5.11 9.81
N ARG A 156 5.13 -5.13 8.70
CA ARG A 156 6.26 -6.03 8.53
C ARG A 156 7.28 -5.77 9.64
N LYS A 157 7.46 -6.77 10.50
CA LYS A 157 8.56 -6.76 11.47
C LYS A 157 9.86 -6.60 10.69
N SER A 158 10.53 -5.46 10.85
CA SER A 158 11.93 -5.38 10.50
C SER A 158 12.67 -6.43 11.34
N PRO A 159 13.42 -7.36 10.72
CA PRO A 159 14.12 -8.43 11.44
C PRO A 159 15.09 -7.91 12.50
#